data_AF-A8TUC3-F1
#
_entry.id   AF-A8TUC3-F1
#
_cell.length_a   1.000
_cell.length_b   1.000
_cell.length_c   1.000
_cell.angle_alpha   90.00
_cell.angle_beta   90.00
_cell.angle_gamma   90.00
#
_symmetry.space_group_name_H-M   'P 1'
#
loop_
_entity.id
_entity.type
_entity.pdbx_description
1 polymer ?
#
loop_
_entity_poly.entity_id
_entity_poly.type
_entity_poly.pdbx_seq_one_letter_code
_entity_poly.pdbx_strand_id
1 'polypeptide(L)'
;MLMKEFPGGVLILTGANSAVGLRSMPVRYLFLDEVDGYPGDADGEGDPVALAIQRAATFLNRKILMVSTPTLKGFSRIEAAYLESDRRVFAVPCDGCGERHQILWRDIRWPGGQIDEAAWHCPSCATRHPEHRKPALIAAGAPARSTRSSPARPRPSTPRKPRSPTSPWSARCCRRSWCRSTG
;
A
#
# COMPACT_ATOMS: atom_id res chain seq x y z
N MET A 1 12.97 5.07 -19.32
CA MET A 1 13.27 4.39 -18.04
C MET A 1 14.59 4.95 -17.52
N LEU A 2 14.64 5.37 -16.26
CA LEU A 2 15.85 5.88 -15.60
C LEU A 2 16.37 4.83 -14.63
N MET A 3 17.68 4.60 -14.63
CA MET A 3 18.34 3.59 -13.81
C MET A 3 19.54 4.20 -13.08
N LYS A 4 19.69 3.88 -11.79
CA LYS A 4 20.84 4.26 -10.97
C LYS A 4 21.33 3.06 -10.16
N GLU A 5 22.60 2.72 -10.31
CA GLU A 5 23.25 1.65 -9.58
C GLU A 5 23.89 2.16 -8.28
N PHE A 6 23.83 1.31 -7.26
CA PHE A 6 24.46 1.51 -5.95
C PHE A 6 25.09 0.19 -5.49
N PRO A 7 26.09 0.23 -4.59
CA PRO A 7 26.55 -0.98 -3.92
C PRO A 7 25.38 -1.70 -3.24
N GLY A 8 25.06 -2.92 -3.71
CA GLY A 8 23.97 -3.73 -3.17
C GLY A 8 22.62 -3.64 -3.91
N GLY A 9 22.51 -2.90 -5.01
CA GLY A 9 21.31 -2.95 -5.85
C GLY A 9 21.17 -1.86 -6.90
N VAL A 10 20.01 -1.86 -7.56
CA VAL A 10 19.65 -0.89 -8.59
C VAL A 10 18.33 -0.21 -8.24
N LEU A 11 18.28 1.10 -8.41
CA LEU A 11 17.05 1.88 -8.39
C LEU A 11 16.61 2.11 -9.83
N ILE A 12 15.36 1.76 -10.12
CA ILE A 12 14.75 1.92 -11.44
C ILE A 12 13.52 2.80 -11.29
N LEU A 13 13.46 3.86 -12.08
CA LEU A 13 12.32 4.79 -12.13
C LEU A 13 11.69 4.71 -13.52
N THR A 14 10.37 4.49 -13.55
CA THR A 14 9.57 4.43 -14.77
C THR A 14 8.24 5.14 -14.56
N GLY A 15 7.74 5.79 -15.60
CA GLY A 15 6.40 6.36 -15.59
C GLY A 15 5.33 5.28 -15.74
N ALA A 16 4.16 5.50 -15.15
CA ALA A 16 3.01 4.60 -15.25
C ALA A 16 2.44 4.49 -16.67
N ASN A 17 2.78 5.45 -17.54
CA ASN A 17 2.29 5.52 -18.91
C ASN A 17 3.03 4.58 -19.87
N SER A 18 4.17 4.01 -19.44
CA SER A 18 5.01 3.16 -20.30
C SER A 18 4.92 1.71 -19.86
N ALA A 19 4.14 0.92 -20.59
CA ALA A 19 3.93 -0.48 -20.27
C ALA A 19 5.20 -1.33 -20.50
N VAL A 20 6.03 -0.92 -21.48
CA VAL A 20 7.37 -1.48 -21.69
C VAL A 20 8.24 -1.31 -20.43
N GLY A 21 8.22 -0.13 -19.82
CA GLY A 21 8.97 0.15 -18.59
C GLY A 21 8.46 -0.65 -17.39
N LEU A 22 7.14 -0.87 -17.28
CA LEU A 22 6.53 -1.59 -16.16
C LEU A 22 6.71 -3.11 -16.23
N ARG A 23 6.99 -3.68 -17.42
CA ARG A 23 7.11 -5.14 -17.59
C ARG A 23 8.55 -5.65 -17.73
N SER A 24 9.51 -4.75 -17.93
CA SER A 24 10.86 -5.10 -18.38
C SER A 24 11.66 -5.93 -17.37
N MET A 25 11.58 -5.60 -16.08
CA MET A 25 12.47 -6.18 -15.06
C MET A 25 11.70 -6.72 -13.85
N PRO A 26 12.08 -7.88 -13.31
CA PRO A 26 11.54 -8.36 -12.04
C PRO A 26 12.05 -7.48 -10.90
N VAL A 27 11.18 -7.12 -9.96
CA VAL A 27 11.50 -6.21 -8.84
C VAL A 27 11.04 -6.78 -7.51
N ARG A 28 11.92 -6.78 -6.50
CA ARG A 28 11.56 -7.25 -5.15
C ARG A 28 10.83 -6.17 -4.34
N TYR A 29 11.23 -4.92 -4.51
CA TYR A 29 10.63 -3.76 -3.85
C TYR A 29 9.99 -2.87 -4.92
N LEU A 30 8.67 -2.72 -4.85
CA LEU A 30 7.90 -1.93 -5.79
C LEU A 30 7.28 -0.73 -5.08
N PHE A 31 7.52 0.46 -5.62
CA PHE A 31 6.96 1.72 -5.15
C PHE A 31 6.09 2.29 -6.25
N LEU A 32 4.82 2.54 -5.94
CA LEU A 32 3.85 3.14 -6.85
C LEU A 32 3.34 4.41 -6.17
N ASP A 33 3.70 5.55 -6.75
CA ASP A 33 3.36 6.88 -6.23
C ASP A 33 2.29 7.51 -7.09
N GLU A 34 1.38 8.26 -6.48
CA GLU A 34 0.17 8.82 -7.10
C GLU A 34 -0.63 7.83 -7.98
N VAL A 35 -0.86 6.64 -7.43
CA VAL A 35 -1.55 5.53 -8.12
C VAL A 35 -2.92 5.90 -8.71
N ASP A 36 -3.69 6.78 -8.06
CA ASP A 36 -4.98 7.20 -8.61
C ASP A 36 -4.85 8.09 -9.85
N GLY A 37 -3.70 8.74 -10.03
CA GLY A 37 -3.39 9.53 -11.23
C GLY A 37 -2.96 8.70 -12.43
N TYR A 38 -2.81 7.37 -12.28
CA TYR A 38 -2.37 6.51 -13.37
C TYR A 38 -3.46 6.35 -14.43
N PRO A 39 -3.09 6.24 -15.73
CA PRO A 39 -4.04 5.97 -16.79
C PRO A 39 -4.78 4.64 -16.53
N GLY A 40 -5.98 4.51 -17.09
CA GLY A 40 -6.75 3.26 -17.04
C GLY A 40 -6.03 2.09 -17.73
N ASP A 41 -5.19 2.43 -18.70
CA ASP A 41 -4.52 1.51 -19.59
C ASP A 41 -3.13 2.07 -19.92
N ALA A 42 -2.09 1.23 -19.82
CA ALA A 42 -0.74 1.57 -20.23
C ALA A 42 -0.46 0.96 -21.60
N ASP A 43 -0.27 1.80 -22.62
CA ASP A 43 0.07 1.42 -24.01
C ASP A 43 -0.78 0.29 -24.63
N GLY A 44 -2.06 0.13 -24.27
CA GLY A 44 -2.94 -0.93 -24.79
C GLY A 44 -2.84 -2.27 -24.05
N GLU A 45 -2.15 -2.33 -22.92
CA GLU A 45 -1.77 -3.58 -22.26
C GLU A 45 -2.45 -3.84 -20.91
N GLY A 46 -3.36 -2.95 -20.53
CA GLY A 46 -4.16 -3.02 -19.31
C GLY A 46 -3.64 -2.14 -18.18
N ASP A 47 -4.12 -2.44 -16.98
CA ASP A 47 -3.91 -1.61 -15.80
C ASP A 47 -2.42 -1.56 -15.38
N PRO A 48 -1.80 -0.37 -15.32
CA PRO A 48 -0.38 -0.21 -15.00
C PRO A 48 0.00 -0.76 -13.61
N VAL A 49 -0.92 -0.67 -12.63
CA VAL A 49 -0.69 -1.22 -11.28
C VAL A 49 -0.58 -2.73 -11.33
N ALA A 50 -1.53 -3.39 -11.99
CA ALA A 50 -1.50 -4.84 -12.17
C ALA A 50 -0.22 -5.30 -12.90
N LEU A 51 0.17 -4.62 -13.97
CA LEU A 51 1.41 -4.92 -14.71
C LEU A 51 2.66 -4.84 -13.81
N ALA A 52 2.76 -3.78 -13.02
CA ALA A 52 3.87 -3.57 -12.10
C ALA A 52 3.91 -4.64 -10.98
N ILE A 53 2.75 -4.95 -10.38
CA ILE A 53 2.66 -5.96 -9.31
C ILE A 53 3.13 -7.34 -9.79
N GLN A 54 2.83 -7.70 -11.04
CA GLN A 54 3.30 -8.97 -11.62
C GLN A 54 4.83 -9.09 -11.69
N ARG A 55 5.57 -7.97 -11.71
CA ARG A 55 7.05 -8.00 -11.68
C ARG A 55 7.63 -8.44 -10.35
N ALA A 56 6.84 -8.32 -9.28
CA ALA A 56 7.23 -8.78 -7.97
C ALA A 56 6.78 -10.22 -7.68
N ALA A 57 6.07 -10.88 -8.61
CA ALA A 57 5.47 -12.20 -8.41
C ALA A 57 6.47 -13.29 -8.01
N THR A 58 7.70 -13.25 -8.55
CA THR A 58 8.75 -14.25 -8.32
C THR A 58 9.41 -14.14 -6.95
N PHE A 59 9.25 -13.03 -6.23
CA PHE A 59 9.85 -12.82 -4.91
C PHE A 59 8.84 -13.07 -3.80
N LEU A 60 9.06 -14.13 -3.01
CA LEU A 60 8.18 -14.48 -1.87
C LEU A 60 8.21 -13.42 -0.75
N ASN A 61 9.34 -12.73 -0.59
CA ASN A 61 9.56 -11.68 0.41
C ASN A 61 9.58 -10.27 -0.22
N ARG A 62 8.70 -10.08 -1.23
CA ARG A 62 8.49 -8.77 -1.87
C ARG A 62 7.84 -7.76 -0.92
N LYS A 63 8.06 -6.48 -1.19
CA LYS A 63 7.25 -5.40 -0.60
C LYS A 63 6.72 -4.51 -1.72
N ILE A 64 5.42 -4.20 -1.65
CA ILE A 64 4.73 -3.32 -2.57
C ILE A 64 4.20 -2.16 -1.72
N LEU A 65 4.62 -0.94 -2.05
CA LEU A 65 4.12 0.29 -1.45
C LEU A 65 3.29 1.04 -2.49
N MET A 66 2.04 1.34 -2.14
CA MET A 66 1.13 2.15 -2.94
C MET A 66 0.82 3.42 -2.15
N VAL A 67 1.01 4.58 -2.77
CA VAL A 67 0.75 5.90 -2.19
C VAL A 67 -0.08 6.69 -3.19
N SER A 68 -1.15 7.32 -2.72
CA SER A 68 -1.90 8.30 -3.50
C SER A 68 -2.92 9.01 -2.61
N THR A 69 -3.44 10.14 -3.08
CA THR A 69 -4.63 10.77 -2.52
C THR A 69 -5.87 10.20 -3.20
N PRO A 70 -6.88 9.66 -2.46
CA PRO A 70 -8.08 9.12 -3.08
C PRO A 70 -8.83 10.21 -3.85
N THR A 71 -9.07 9.97 -5.15
CA THR A 71 -9.69 10.95 -6.06
C THR A 71 -11.20 10.82 -6.11
N LEU A 72 -11.71 9.74 -6.71
CA LEU A 72 -13.14 9.47 -6.90
C LEU A 72 -13.57 8.22 -6.13
N LYS A 73 -14.59 8.36 -5.29
CA LYS A 73 -15.11 7.22 -4.51
C LYS A 73 -15.62 6.11 -5.43
N GLY A 74 -15.21 4.88 -5.14
CA GLY A 74 -15.60 3.68 -5.90
C GLY A 74 -14.78 3.43 -7.17
N PHE A 75 -14.01 4.42 -7.65
CA PHE A 75 -13.10 4.27 -8.80
C PHE A 75 -11.63 4.40 -8.41
N SER A 76 -11.36 4.97 -7.23
CA SER A 76 -10.02 5.13 -6.67
C SER A 76 -9.36 3.78 -6.41
N ARG A 77 -8.22 3.56 -7.05
CA ARG A 77 -7.39 2.35 -6.88
C ARG A 77 -6.83 2.30 -5.47
N ILE A 78 -6.40 3.44 -4.93
CA ILE A 78 -5.89 3.52 -3.56
C ILE A 78 -7.01 3.26 -2.53
N GLU A 79 -8.25 3.70 -2.80
CA GLU A 79 -9.40 3.39 -1.95
C GLU A 79 -9.69 1.88 -1.95
N ALA A 80 -9.73 1.23 -3.12
CA ALA A 80 -9.92 -0.21 -3.21
C ALA A 80 -8.85 -0.98 -2.42
N ALA A 81 -7.57 -0.62 -2.60
CA ALA A 81 -6.46 -1.21 -1.86
C ALA A 81 -6.56 -0.98 -0.34
N TYR A 82 -6.94 0.24 0.07
CA TYR A 82 -7.19 0.55 1.49
C TYR A 82 -8.35 -0.30 2.04
N LEU A 83 -9.44 -0.46 1.29
CA LEU A 83 -10.60 -1.25 1.70
C LEU A 83 -10.28 -2.74 1.85
N GLU A 84 -9.39 -3.29 1.03
CA GLU A 84 -8.91 -4.67 1.14
C GLU A 84 -7.96 -4.90 2.33
N SER A 85 -7.27 -3.85 2.76
CA SER A 85 -6.29 -3.90 3.86
C SER A 85 -6.94 -4.04 5.25
N ASP A 86 -6.10 -4.13 6.29
CA ASP A 86 -6.54 -4.08 7.69
C ASP A 86 -6.86 -2.66 8.20
N ARG A 87 -6.79 -1.65 7.32
CA ARG A 87 -7.24 -0.26 7.53
C ARG A 87 -6.68 0.35 8.81
N ARG A 88 -5.44 0.03 9.16
CA ARG A 88 -4.77 0.69 10.28
C ARG A 88 -4.50 2.14 9.95
N VAL A 89 -4.58 2.96 11.00
CA VAL A 89 -4.22 4.37 10.96
C VAL A 89 -3.03 4.60 11.87
N PHE A 90 -2.17 5.53 11.50
CA PHE A 90 -1.06 5.90 12.36
C PHE A 90 -1.57 6.83 13.47
N ALA A 91 -1.49 6.38 14.72
CA ALA A 91 -1.99 7.10 15.88
C ALA A 91 -0.83 7.54 16.78
N VAL A 92 -0.86 8.79 17.21
CA VAL A 92 0.15 9.41 18.07
C VAL A 92 -0.39 9.55 19.51
N PRO A 93 0.43 9.35 20.54
CA PRO A 93 0.01 9.56 21.92
C PRO A 93 -0.09 11.05 22.24
N CYS A 94 -1.14 11.46 22.94
CA CYS A 94 -1.25 12.81 23.47
C CYS A 94 -0.33 13.01 24.69
N ASP A 95 0.48 14.07 24.70
CA ASP A 95 1.32 14.46 25.85
C ASP A 95 0.51 14.76 27.14
N GLY A 96 -0.78 15.09 27.02
CA GLY A 96 -1.65 15.41 28.17
C GLY A 96 -2.32 14.19 28.79
N CYS A 97 -3.13 13.47 28.01
CA CYS A 97 -3.91 12.31 28.51
C CYS A 97 -3.31 10.94 28.19
N GLY A 98 -2.27 10.87 27.35
CA GLY A 98 -1.67 9.60 26.91
C GLY A 98 -2.49 8.82 25.89
N GLU A 99 -3.76 9.18 25.64
CA GLU A 99 -4.59 8.53 24.62
C GLU A 99 -4.01 8.68 23.21
N ARG A 100 -4.24 7.67 22.37
CA ARG A 100 -3.69 7.60 21.02
C ARG A 100 -4.75 7.95 19.99
N HIS A 101 -4.45 8.97 19.17
CA HIS A 101 -5.37 9.48 18.16
C HIS A 101 -4.68 9.64 16.82
N GLN A 102 -5.44 9.48 15.73
CA GLN A 102 -4.97 9.89 14.41
C GLN A 102 -4.97 11.41 14.32
N ILE A 103 -3.92 11.99 13.76
CA ILE A 103 -3.91 13.42 13.41
C ILE A 103 -4.82 13.61 12.19
N LEU A 104 -5.92 14.32 12.40
CA LEU A 104 -6.88 14.67 11.35
C LEU A 104 -6.93 16.18 11.17
N TRP A 105 -7.22 16.63 9.94
CA TRP A 105 -7.30 18.05 9.61
C TRP A 105 -8.26 18.79 10.56
N ARG A 106 -9.46 18.24 10.82
CA ARG A 106 -10.47 18.82 11.73
C ARG A 106 -9.97 19.12 13.16
N ASP A 107 -8.90 18.46 13.58
CA ASP A 107 -8.31 18.58 14.92
C ASP A 107 -7.11 19.55 14.94
N ILE A 108 -6.69 20.07 13.78
CA ILE A 108 -5.70 21.13 13.65
C ILE A 108 -6.42 22.48 13.71
N ARG A 109 -6.02 23.34 14.65
CA ARG A 109 -6.66 24.64 14.89
C ARG A 109 -5.60 25.73 15.02
N TRP A 110 -5.98 26.95 14.64
CA TRP A 110 -5.21 28.18 14.87
C TRP A 110 -6.17 29.37 15.04
N PRO A 111 -5.72 30.44 15.72
CA PRO A 111 -6.44 31.71 15.74
C PRO A 111 -6.62 32.30 14.35
N GLY A 112 -7.69 33.06 14.12
CA GLY A 112 -8.00 33.66 12.82
C GLY A 112 -6.81 34.45 12.25
N GLY A 113 -6.43 34.15 11.00
CA GLY A 113 -5.34 34.81 10.30
C GLY A 113 -3.92 34.38 10.69
N GLN A 114 -3.76 33.49 11.68
CA GLN A 114 -2.44 33.10 12.21
C GLN A 114 -2.12 31.63 11.90
N ILE A 115 -1.87 31.32 10.64
CA ILE A 115 -1.60 29.93 10.21
C ILE A 115 -0.33 29.35 10.85
N ASP A 116 0.63 30.20 11.20
CA ASP A 116 1.88 29.80 11.85
C ASP A 116 1.67 29.26 13.28
N GLU A 117 0.52 29.56 13.88
CA GLU A 117 0.14 29.04 15.19
C GLU A 117 -0.64 27.72 15.13
N ALA A 118 -0.77 27.12 13.94
CA ALA A 118 -1.44 25.84 13.74
C ALA A 118 -0.88 24.77 14.68
N ALA A 119 -1.78 24.19 15.45
CA ALA A 119 -1.47 23.14 16.39
C ALA A 119 -2.51 22.03 16.29
N TRP A 120 -2.06 20.80 16.48
CA TRP A 120 -2.97 19.68 16.65
C TRP A 120 -3.52 19.69 18.07
N HIS A 121 -4.84 19.64 18.22
CA HIS A 121 -5.51 19.52 19.50
C HIS A 121 -5.98 18.09 19.72
N CYS A 122 -5.66 17.53 20.88
CA CYS A 122 -6.09 16.18 21.22
C CYS A 122 -7.64 16.09 21.22
N PRO A 123 -8.24 15.14 20.49
CA PRO A 123 -9.70 14.97 20.45
C PRO A 123 -10.34 14.69 21.82
N SER A 124 -9.62 14.06 22.74
CA SER A 124 -10.17 13.65 24.05
C SER A 124 -10.00 14.70 25.15
N CYS A 125 -8.85 15.39 25.20
CA CYS A 125 -8.52 16.31 26.30
C CYS A 125 -8.18 17.73 25.86
N ALA A 126 -8.28 18.03 24.56
CA ALA A 126 -8.00 19.33 23.94
C ALA A 126 -6.58 19.88 24.12
N THR A 127 -5.65 19.11 24.70
CA THR A 127 -4.23 19.49 24.82
C THR A 127 -3.68 19.95 23.48
N ARG A 128 -3.04 21.13 23.48
CA ARG A 128 -2.45 21.75 22.30
C ARG A 128 -1.05 21.19 22.03
N HIS A 129 -0.85 20.67 20.83
CA HIS A 129 0.43 20.19 20.32
C HIS A 129 0.91 21.08 19.16
N PRO A 130 1.79 22.06 19.42
CA PRO A 130 2.35 22.92 18.37
C PRO A 130 3.25 22.13 17.39
N GLU A 131 3.51 22.68 16.20
CA GLU A 131 4.26 22.00 15.14
C GLU A 131 5.62 21.44 15.60
N HIS A 132 6.36 22.13 16.48
CA HIS A 132 7.64 21.65 16.99
C HIS A 132 7.54 20.31 17.77
N ARG A 133 6.36 19.95 18.28
CA ARG A 133 6.12 18.66 18.96
C ARG A 133 5.92 17.51 17.99
N LYS A 134 5.56 17.78 16.74
CA LYS A 134 5.22 16.76 15.73
C LYS A 134 6.30 15.68 15.55
N PRO A 135 7.62 15.98 15.51
CA PRO A 135 8.63 14.92 15.40
C PRO A 135 8.57 13.93 16.58
N ALA A 136 8.39 14.42 17.80
CA ALA A 136 8.28 13.57 19.00
C ALA A 136 7.00 12.73 19.00
N LEU A 137 5.87 13.33 18.60
CA LEU A 137 4.59 12.63 18.48
C LEU A 137 4.64 11.52 17.42
N ILE A 138 5.23 11.80 16.26
CA ILE A 138 5.41 10.81 15.19
C ILE A 138 6.33 9.68 15.64
N ALA A 139 7.45 10.00 16.32
CA ALA A 139 8.38 8.99 16.82
C ALA A 139 7.75 8.05 17.86
N ALA A 140 6.82 8.54 18.70
CA ALA A 140 6.09 7.75 19.68
C ALA A 140 4.80 7.09 19.12
N GLY A 141 4.46 7.40 17.87
CA GLY A 141 3.27 6.90 17.19
C GLY A 141 3.36 5.42 16.84
N ALA A 142 2.20 4.79 16.67
CA ALA A 142 2.12 3.40 16.24
C ALA A 142 0.86 3.14 15.40
N PRO A 143 0.85 2.11 14.54
CA PRO A 143 -0.35 1.69 13.84
C PRO A 143 -1.43 1.21 14.83
N ALA A 144 -2.59 1.85 14.80
CA ALA A 144 -3.79 1.48 15.55
C ALA A 144 -4.93 1.10 14.59
N ARG A 145 -5.94 0.37 15.07
CA ARG A 145 -7.15 0.16 14.25
C ARG A 145 -7.84 1.50 14.05
N SER A 146 -8.33 1.73 12.84
CA SER A 146 -9.20 2.86 12.55
C SER A 146 -10.39 2.88 13.51
N THR A 147 -10.64 4.02 14.15
CA THR A 147 -11.84 4.28 14.97
C THR A 147 -13.08 4.56 14.11
N ARG A 148 -12.93 4.65 12.77
CA ARG A 148 -14.06 4.74 11.84
C ARG A 148 -14.76 3.39 11.76
N SER A 149 -16.01 3.33 12.21
CA SER A 149 -16.93 2.22 12.01
C SER A 149 -17.23 2.04 10.51
N SER A 150 -16.40 1.29 9.80
CA SER A 150 -16.81 0.66 8.54
C SER A 150 -17.22 -0.78 8.83
N PRO A 151 -18.29 -1.30 8.20
CA PRO A 151 -18.68 -2.69 8.38
C PRO A 151 -17.50 -3.58 8.03
N ALA A 152 -17.06 -4.38 8.99
CA ALA A 152 -15.98 -5.32 8.80
C ALA A 152 -16.39 -6.32 7.71
N ARG A 153 -15.67 -6.35 6.59
CA ARG A 153 -15.81 -7.45 5.63
C ARG A 153 -15.22 -8.70 6.31
N PRO A 154 -15.92 -9.83 6.34
CA PRO A 154 -15.37 -11.05 6.92
C PRO A 154 -14.06 -11.40 6.22
N ARG A 155 -13.06 -11.83 7.00
CA ARG A 155 -11.78 -12.31 6.46
C ARG A 155 -12.07 -13.40 5.43
N PRO A 156 -11.47 -13.38 4.23
CA PRO A 156 -11.53 -14.53 3.35
C PRO A 156 -10.89 -15.70 4.10
N SER A 157 -11.69 -16.73 4.40
CA SER A 157 -11.18 -17.99 4.92
C SER A 157 -10.28 -18.58 3.84
N THR A 158 -8.98 -18.62 4.07
CA THR A 158 -8.09 -19.42 3.25
C THR A 158 -8.62 -20.86 3.31
N PRO A 159 -8.99 -21.49 2.18
CA PRO A 159 -9.31 -22.90 2.20
C PRO A 159 -8.05 -23.62 2.67
N ARG A 160 -8.11 -24.27 3.83
CA ARG A 160 -7.08 -25.23 4.23
C ARG A 160 -7.11 -26.32 3.16
N LYS A 161 -6.09 -26.38 2.30
CA LYS A 161 -5.85 -27.59 1.50
C LYS A 161 -5.82 -28.77 2.47
N PRO A 162 -6.61 -29.83 2.28
CA PRO A 162 -6.46 -31.04 3.06
C PRO A 162 -5.02 -31.54 2.86
N ARG A 163 -4.31 -31.74 3.97
CA ARG A 163 -3.02 -32.43 3.97
C ARG A 163 -3.32 -33.88 3.60
N SER A 164 -2.99 -34.28 2.38
CA SER A 164 -3.01 -35.68 1.98
C SER A 164 -2.02 -36.46 2.85
N PRO A 165 -2.46 -37.50 3.59
CA PRO A 165 -1.58 -38.28 4.43
C PRO A 165 -1.04 -39.47 3.64
N THR A 166 -0.01 -39.27 2.83
CA THR A 166 0.91 -40.34 2.38
C THR A 166 2.12 -39.74 1.66
N SER A 167 3.30 -39.96 2.21
CA SER A 167 4.59 -39.95 1.49
C SER A 167 4.98 -41.41 1.21
N PRO A 168 6.14 -41.72 0.59
CA PRO A 168 6.84 -41.14 -0.56
C PRO A 168 6.93 -42.20 -1.70
N TRP A 169 7.66 -41.91 -2.79
CA TRP A 169 8.16 -42.82 -3.86
C TRP A 169 7.58 -42.65 -5.28
N SER A 170 8.51 -42.37 -6.20
CA SER A 170 8.54 -42.65 -7.65
C SER A 170 7.38 -42.22 -8.55
N ALA A 171 7.60 -41.17 -9.36
CA ALA A 171 7.36 -41.22 -10.81
C ALA A 171 7.97 -39.99 -11.50
N ARG A 172 9.24 -40.12 -11.88
CA ARG A 172 9.78 -39.44 -13.06
C ARG A 172 9.22 -40.18 -14.29
N CYS A 173 8.31 -39.58 -15.04
CA CYS A 173 8.10 -39.84 -16.47
C CYS A 173 7.09 -38.81 -17.00
N CYS A 174 7.54 -37.77 -17.70
CA CYS A 174 7.62 -37.74 -19.17
C CYS A 174 6.26 -37.43 -19.83
N ARG A 175 6.07 -36.18 -20.28
CA ARG A 175 5.98 -35.84 -21.73
C ARG A 175 5.62 -34.36 -21.95
N ARG A 176 6.50 -33.70 -22.70
CA ARG A 176 6.16 -32.60 -23.62
C ARG A 176 5.31 -33.18 -24.75
N SER A 177 4.27 -32.46 -25.17
CA SER A 177 3.78 -32.47 -26.56
C SER A 177 2.92 -31.24 -26.82
N TRP A 178 3.54 -30.24 -27.45
CA TRP A 178 2.88 -29.38 -28.41
C TRP A 178 2.28 -30.23 -29.54
N CYS A 179 0.99 -30.07 -29.86
CA CYS A 179 0.49 -29.88 -31.23
C CYS A 179 -1.04 -29.64 -31.28
N ARG A 180 -1.40 -28.49 -31.83
CA ARG A 180 -2.48 -28.14 -32.79
C ARG A 180 -3.85 -28.87 -32.82
N SER A 181 -4.86 -27.99 -32.97
CA SER A 181 -6.04 -28.03 -33.86
C SER A 181 -7.14 -29.07 -33.65
N THR A 182 -8.35 -28.59 -33.30
CA THR A 182 -9.51 -28.48 -34.21
C THR A 182 -10.65 -27.71 -33.56
N GLY A 183 -11.33 -26.90 -34.37
CA GLY A 183 -12.39 -25.94 -34.01
C GLY A 183 -12.41 -24.85 -35.06
#